data_AF-A0A524NJW0-F1
#
_entry.id   AF-A0A524NJW0-F1
#
_cell.length_a   1.000
_cell.length_b   1.000
_cell.length_c   1.000
_cell.angle_alpha   90.00
_cell.angle_beta   90.00
_cell.angle_gamma   90.00
#
_symmetry.space_group_name_H-M   'P 1'
#
loop_
_entity.id
_entity.type
_entity.pdbx_description
1 polymer ?
#
loop_
_entity_poly.entity_id
_entity_poly.type
_entity_poly.pdbx_seq_one_letter_code
_entity_poly.pdbx_strand_id
1 'polypeptide(L)'
;MYATVAGIVIDVTTEKNIETLHRIAMLLGQRAVRIGLVSVTAALLLASCSASKVDRGQQLFTGCQKLNLEATRETGSFVCKGDKLIAAALFDGNGRTCGTCHRPGDNFGLGIRTVKKLPPHDPLFVNVPGLEDSRRLRSDALIHVKTAGIDEFRTTPKLIHLQRQCDEEGRCDALGQLGDRVTDLCAFAMEAIGNHLTKSVKRRQGADFRLPTEEECDQLIAYMLSDRVAKGTR
;
A
#
# COMPACT_ATOMS: atom_id res chain seq x y z
N MET A 1 -17.39 -10.86 57.19
CA MET A 1 -17.36 -11.17 55.74
C MET A 1 -16.33 -10.23 55.15
N TYR A 2 -15.40 -10.71 54.32
CA TYR A 2 -14.29 -9.90 53.82
C TYR A 2 -14.35 -9.81 52.29
N ALA A 3 -14.01 -8.65 51.74
CA ALA A 3 -13.94 -8.43 50.30
C ALA A 3 -12.53 -7.94 49.92
N THR A 4 -12.02 -8.38 48.77
CA THR A 4 -10.71 -7.97 48.26
C THR A 4 -10.89 -7.07 47.05
N VAL A 5 -10.33 -5.86 47.10
CA VAL A 5 -10.33 -4.91 45.98
C VAL A 5 -8.91 -4.41 45.75
N ALA A 6 -8.38 -4.60 44.54
CA ALA A 6 -7.02 -4.22 44.14
C ALA A 6 -5.90 -4.69 45.11
N GLY A 7 -6.04 -5.89 45.66
CA GLY A 7 -5.05 -6.49 46.57
C GLY A 7 -5.19 -6.09 48.04
N ILE A 8 -6.17 -5.26 48.41
CA ILE A 8 -6.45 -4.86 49.79
C ILE A 8 -7.67 -5.64 50.31
N VAL A 9 -7.55 -6.26 51.48
CA VAL A 9 -8.64 -6.99 52.16
C VAL A 9 -9.36 -6.06 53.12
N ILE A 10 -10.68 -5.94 52.96
CA ILE A 10 -11.52 -5.03 53.75
C ILE A 10 -12.62 -5.84 54.46
N ASP A 11 -12.82 -5.57 55.76
CA ASP A 11 -13.92 -6.14 56.55
C ASP A 11 -15.24 -5.42 56.24
N VAL A 12 -16.23 -6.13 55.69
CA VAL A 12 -17.54 -5.59 55.28
C VAL A 12 -18.66 -5.86 56.30
N THR A 13 -18.33 -6.07 57.57
CA THR A 13 -19.34 -6.28 58.62
C THR A 13 -20.02 -5.02 59.14
N THR A 14 -19.62 -3.83 58.69
CA THR A 14 -20.24 -2.55 59.11
C THR A 14 -20.64 -1.70 57.90
N GLU A 15 -21.78 -1.01 57.98
CA GLU A 15 -22.30 -0.14 56.90
C GLU A 15 -21.30 0.93 56.46
N LYS A 16 -20.50 1.46 57.40
CA LYS A 16 -19.46 2.46 57.13
C LYS A 16 -18.34 1.93 56.22
N ASN A 17 -18.06 0.62 56.29
CA ASN A 17 -17.04 -0.01 55.45
C ASN A 17 -17.56 -0.32 54.04
N ILE A 18 -18.87 -0.54 53.88
CA ILE A 18 -19.52 -0.74 52.57
C ILE A 18 -19.51 0.55 51.75
N GLU A 19 -19.75 1.70 52.39
CA GLU A 19 -19.71 3.01 51.71
C GLU A 19 -18.29 3.36 51.26
N THR A 20 -17.28 3.00 52.06
CA THR A 20 -15.86 3.19 51.73
C THR A 20 -15.43 2.33 50.54
N LEU A 21 -15.90 1.08 50.46
CA LEU A 21 -15.71 0.20 49.31
C LEU A 21 -16.36 0.75 48.03
N HIS A 22 -17.57 1.30 48.14
CA HIS A 22 -18.25 1.93 47.01
C HIS A 22 -17.48 3.15 46.47
N ARG A 23 -16.93 3.99 47.35
CA ARG A 23 -16.13 5.16 46.95
C ARG A 23 -14.79 4.75 46.32
N ILE A 24 -14.12 3.72 46.85
CA ILE A 24 -12.88 3.18 46.26
C ILE A 24 -13.16 2.56 44.90
N ALA A 25 -14.24 1.79 44.75
CA ALA A 25 -14.66 1.21 43.47
C ALA A 25 -14.99 2.29 42.42
N MET A 26 -15.64 3.39 42.84
CA MET A 26 -15.93 4.54 41.97
C MET A 26 -14.65 5.28 41.54
N LEU A 27 -13.69 5.49 42.44
CA LEU A 27 -12.41 6.14 42.13
C LEU A 27 -11.51 5.27 41.24
N LEU A 28 -11.49 3.97 41.47
CA LEU A 28 -10.77 3.01 40.61
C LEU A 28 -11.47 2.86 39.25
N GLY A 29 -12.81 2.85 39.23
CA GLY A 29 -13.61 2.88 38.00
C GLY A 29 -13.36 4.13 37.17
N GLN A 30 -13.24 5.31 37.79
CA GLN A 30 -12.93 6.55 37.07
C GLN A 30 -11.49 6.60 36.53
N ARG A 31 -10.51 5.97 37.21
CA ARG A 31 -9.14 5.84 36.70
C ARG A 31 -9.04 4.79 35.58
N ALA A 32 -9.70 3.64 35.73
CA ALA A 32 -9.76 2.60 34.70
C ALA A 32 -10.54 3.05 33.46
N VAL A 33 -11.61 3.84 33.63
CA VAL A 33 -12.35 4.47 32.53
C VAL A 33 -11.52 5.56 31.88
N ARG A 34 -10.77 6.39 32.62
CA ARG A 34 -9.87 7.39 31.99
C ARG A 34 -8.70 6.74 31.23
N ILE A 35 -8.07 5.71 31.79
CA ILE A 35 -6.99 4.98 31.10
C ILE A 35 -7.55 4.19 29.91
N GLY A 36 -8.70 3.52 30.07
CA GLY A 36 -9.39 2.82 29.00
C GLY A 36 -9.87 3.74 27.88
N LEU A 37 -10.42 4.91 28.22
CA LEU A 37 -10.87 5.90 27.24
C LEU A 37 -9.66 6.53 26.52
N VAL A 38 -8.58 6.88 27.21
CA VAL A 38 -7.36 7.40 26.57
C VAL A 38 -6.72 6.34 25.65
N SER A 39 -6.65 5.08 26.08
CA SER A 39 -6.11 3.98 25.26
C SER A 39 -7.00 3.64 24.06
N VAL A 40 -8.32 3.64 24.21
CA VAL A 40 -9.27 3.43 23.11
C VAL A 40 -9.21 4.60 22.12
N THR A 41 -9.15 5.85 22.60
CA THR A 41 -9.05 7.02 21.73
C THR A 41 -7.73 7.02 20.95
N ALA A 42 -6.60 6.67 21.60
CA ALA A 42 -5.30 6.54 20.95
C ALA A 42 -5.30 5.42 19.89
N ALA A 43 -5.89 4.26 20.18
CA ALA A 43 -6.02 3.17 19.22
C ALA A 43 -6.91 3.54 18.01
N LEU A 44 -8.02 4.25 18.23
CA LEU A 44 -8.87 4.75 17.15
C LEU A 44 -8.16 5.81 16.28
N LEU A 45 -7.37 6.69 16.90
CA LEU A 45 -6.57 7.69 16.20
C LEU A 45 -5.48 7.03 15.34
N LEU A 46 -4.77 6.03 15.89
CA LEU A 46 -3.76 5.26 15.15
C LEU A 46 -4.38 4.47 13.98
N ALA A 47 -5.50 3.77 14.22
CA ALA A 47 -6.21 3.03 13.18
C ALA A 47 -6.72 3.95 12.05
N SER A 48 -7.20 5.14 12.39
CA SER A 48 -7.64 6.15 11.42
C SER A 48 -6.47 6.69 10.60
N CYS A 49 -5.30 6.87 11.21
CA CYS A 49 -4.08 7.29 10.52
C CYS A 49 -3.60 6.22 9.52
N SER A 50 -3.56 4.95 9.94
CA SER A 50 -3.16 3.84 9.06
C SER A 50 -4.14 3.62 7.90
N ALA A 51 -5.45 3.70 8.17
CA ALA A 51 -6.47 3.62 7.11
C ALA A 51 -6.31 4.77 6.09
N SER A 52 -6.02 5.98 6.56
CA SER A 52 -5.71 7.13 5.71
C SER A 52 -4.47 6.88 4.83
N LYS A 53 -3.37 6.35 5.41
CA LYS A 53 -2.15 6.03 4.63
C LYS A 53 -2.42 4.99 3.55
N VAL A 54 -3.15 3.91 3.85
CA VAL A 54 -3.51 2.87 2.87
C VAL A 54 -4.39 3.45 1.75
N ASP A 55 -5.35 4.31 2.07
CA ASP A 55 -6.20 4.95 1.07
C ASP A 55 -5.42 5.89 0.16
N ARG A 56 -4.56 6.74 0.71
CA ARG A 56 -3.67 7.62 -0.08
C ARG A 56 -2.67 6.81 -0.91
N GLY A 57 -2.11 5.76 -0.33
CA GLY A 57 -1.23 4.83 -1.02
C GLY A 57 -1.91 4.16 -2.21
N GLN A 58 -3.17 3.75 -2.06
CA GLN A 58 -3.96 3.23 -3.19
C GLN A 58 -4.14 4.28 -4.29
N GLN A 59 -4.36 5.55 -3.93
CA GLN A 59 -4.51 6.63 -4.90
C GLN A 59 -3.23 6.83 -5.70
N LEU A 60 -2.07 6.85 -5.02
CA LEU A 60 -0.76 6.91 -5.67
C LEU A 60 -0.50 5.64 -6.52
N PHE A 61 -0.80 4.47 -5.99
CA PHE A 61 -0.53 3.22 -6.70
C PHE A 61 -1.35 3.08 -7.98
N THR A 62 -2.63 3.48 -7.94
CA THR A 62 -3.58 3.25 -9.02
C THR A 62 -3.80 4.44 -9.94
N GLY A 63 -3.59 5.67 -9.45
CA GLY A 63 -4.04 6.90 -10.12
C GLY A 63 -5.56 7.09 -10.07
N CYS A 64 -6.25 6.48 -9.12
CA CYS A 64 -7.68 6.67 -8.89
C CYS A 64 -7.91 7.30 -7.52
N GLN A 65 -8.62 8.44 -7.45
CA GLN A 65 -9.06 8.98 -6.14
C GLN A 65 -9.93 7.97 -5.38
N LYS A 66 -10.79 7.27 -6.12
CA LYS A 66 -11.66 6.22 -5.60
C LYS A 66 -11.76 5.08 -6.61
N LEU A 67 -11.66 3.85 -6.12
CA LEU A 67 -11.90 2.67 -6.94
C LEU A 67 -13.39 2.30 -6.95
N ASN A 68 -13.87 1.84 -8.09
CA ASN A 68 -15.02 0.97 -8.19
C ASN A 68 -14.54 -0.47 -7.89
N LEU A 69 -14.71 -0.90 -6.64
CA LEU A 69 -14.21 -2.19 -6.18
C LEU A 69 -14.89 -3.37 -6.87
N GLU A 70 -16.19 -3.26 -7.16
CA GLU A 70 -16.95 -4.29 -7.88
C GLU A 70 -16.40 -4.48 -9.29
N ALA A 71 -16.37 -3.42 -10.10
CA ALA A 71 -15.79 -3.49 -11.44
C ALA A 71 -14.30 -3.87 -11.43
N THR A 72 -13.55 -3.48 -10.39
CA THR A 72 -12.14 -3.86 -10.23
C THR A 72 -11.99 -5.37 -10.01
N ARG A 73 -12.85 -5.97 -9.20
CA ARG A 73 -12.89 -7.42 -8.96
C ARG A 73 -13.30 -8.18 -10.21
N GLU A 74 -14.32 -7.71 -10.91
CA GLU A 74 -14.84 -8.35 -12.13
C GLU A 74 -13.82 -8.34 -13.28
N THR A 75 -13.16 -7.20 -13.50
CA THR A 75 -12.22 -7.03 -14.61
C THR A 75 -10.80 -7.51 -14.26
N GLY A 76 -10.47 -7.60 -12.97
CA GLY A 76 -9.11 -7.82 -12.51
C GLY A 76 -8.17 -6.64 -12.76
N SER A 77 -8.69 -5.47 -13.11
CA SER A 77 -7.95 -4.22 -13.35
C SER A 77 -8.52 -3.09 -12.50
N PHE A 78 -7.71 -2.11 -12.12
CA PHE A 78 -8.23 -0.97 -11.37
C PHE A 78 -9.21 -0.15 -12.22
N VAL A 79 -10.44 -0.03 -11.73
CA VAL A 79 -11.48 0.80 -12.33
C VAL A 79 -11.74 1.97 -11.39
N CYS A 80 -11.50 3.20 -11.83
CA CYS A 80 -11.82 4.38 -11.02
C CYS A 80 -13.34 4.61 -10.98
N LYS A 81 -13.88 5.06 -9.84
CA LYS A 81 -15.25 5.56 -9.73
C LYS A 81 -15.25 7.06 -10.05
N GLY A 82 -15.88 7.45 -11.16
CA GLY A 82 -15.87 8.84 -11.63
C GLY A 82 -14.57 9.20 -12.35
N ASP A 83 -14.22 10.50 -12.34
CA ASP A 83 -13.03 10.99 -13.04
C ASP A 83 -11.72 10.41 -12.47
N LYS A 84 -10.77 10.15 -13.37
CA LYS A 84 -9.39 9.82 -13.00
C LYS A 84 -8.76 11.06 -12.40
N LEU A 85 -8.61 11.09 -11.09
CA LEU A 85 -7.67 12.03 -10.49
C LEU A 85 -6.26 11.58 -10.83
N ILE A 86 -5.49 12.44 -11.47
CA ILE A 86 -4.01 12.44 -11.39
C ILE A 86 -3.28 11.43 -12.31
N ALA A 87 -3.91 10.52 -13.06
CA ALA A 87 -3.14 9.58 -13.90
C ALA A 87 -2.22 10.26 -14.94
N ALA A 88 -2.55 11.45 -15.44
CA ALA A 88 -1.69 12.19 -16.38
C ALA A 88 -0.53 12.96 -15.71
N ALA A 89 -0.48 13.03 -14.37
CA ALA A 89 0.48 13.85 -13.62
C ALA A 89 1.11 13.13 -12.41
N LEU A 90 0.74 11.88 -12.15
CA LEU A 90 1.33 11.15 -11.03
C LEU A 90 2.80 10.85 -11.34
N PHE A 91 3.67 11.28 -10.44
CA PHE A 91 5.12 11.26 -10.62
C PHE A 91 5.61 11.98 -11.89
N ASP A 92 4.83 12.92 -12.44
CA ASP A 92 5.16 13.69 -13.67
C ASP A 92 5.67 12.81 -14.83
N GLY A 93 5.17 11.58 -14.91
CA GLY A 93 5.66 10.55 -15.83
C GLY A 93 4.91 10.47 -17.15
N ASN A 94 5.03 9.32 -17.82
CA ASN A 94 4.41 9.00 -19.10
C ASN A 94 2.92 8.62 -19.01
N GLY A 95 2.29 8.76 -17.84
CA GLY A 95 0.89 8.42 -17.62
C GLY A 95 0.64 6.99 -17.14
N ARG A 96 1.67 6.15 -17.00
CA ARG A 96 1.58 4.89 -16.25
C ARG A 96 1.57 5.14 -14.73
N THR A 97 1.04 4.17 -14.00
CA THR A 97 1.05 4.09 -12.53
C THR A 97 1.52 2.69 -12.12
N CYS A 98 1.82 2.44 -10.85
CA CYS A 98 2.18 1.08 -10.40
C CYS A 98 1.09 0.07 -10.79
N GLY A 99 -0.18 0.48 -10.67
CA GLY A 99 -1.34 -0.31 -11.02
C GLY A 99 -1.52 -0.61 -12.50
N THR A 100 -0.79 0.03 -13.42
CA THR A 100 -0.85 -0.37 -14.84
C THR A 100 -0.19 -1.72 -15.07
N CYS A 101 0.83 -2.06 -14.28
CA CYS A 101 1.55 -3.33 -14.36
C CYS A 101 1.18 -4.28 -13.22
N HIS A 102 0.91 -3.78 -12.02
CA HIS A 102 0.55 -4.62 -10.87
C HIS A 102 -0.97 -4.73 -10.71
N ARG A 103 -1.59 -5.66 -11.45
CA ARG A 103 -3.05 -5.76 -11.55
C ARG A 103 -3.63 -6.78 -10.55
N PRO A 104 -4.75 -6.48 -9.87
CA PRO A 104 -5.32 -7.37 -8.86
C PRO A 104 -5.71 -8.74 -9.41
N GLY A 105 -6.21 -8.81 -10.65
CA GLY A 105 -6.59 -10.06 -11.32
C GLY A 105 -5.43 -10.99 -11.69
N ASP A 106 -4.18 -10.57 -11.47
CA ASP A 106 -3.00 -11.40 -11.66
C ASP A 106 -2.06 -11.34 -10.44
N ASN A 107 -2.64 -11.37 -9.25
CA ASN A 107 -1.91 -11.32 -7.98
C ASN A 107 -0.97 -10.12 -7.88
N PHE A 108 -1.45 -8.96 -8.34
CA PHE A 108 -0.66 -7.74 -8.43
C PHE A 108 0.62 -7.93 -9.26
N GLY A 109 0.55 -8.76 -10.30
CA GLY A 109 1.54 -8.88 -11.37
C GLY A 109 0.93 -8.55 -12.73
N LEU A 110 1.64 -8.91 -13.80
CA LEU A 110 1.20 -8.74 -15.18
C LEU A 110 1.43 -10.01 -15.99
N GLY A 111 0.33 -10.60 -16.45
CA GLY A 111 0.33 -11.85 -17.19
C GLY A 111 -0.35 -11.69 -18.53
N ILE A 112 0.00 -12.55 -19.48
CA ILE A 112 -0.47 -12.45 -20.86
C ILE A 112 -2.01 -12.51 -21.00
N ARG A 113 -2.69 -13.23 -20.11
CA ARG A 113 -4.17 -13.26 -20.10
C ARG A 113 -4.77 -11.90 -19.76
N THR A 114 -4.14 -11.14 -18.87
CA THR A 114 -4.56 -9.78 -18.51
C THR A 114 -4.28 -8.84 -19.67
N VAL A 115 -3.06 -8.86 -20.21
CA VAL A 115 -2.64 -8.00 -21.33
C VAL A 115 -3.56 -8.14 -22.55
N LYS A 116 -3.93 -9.38 -22.92
CA LYS A 116 -4.82 -9.64 -24.07
C LYS A 116 -6.24 -9.08 -23.91
N LYS A 117 -6.70 -8.81 -22.70
CA LYS A 117 -8.03 -8.24 -22.42
C LYS A 117 -8.03 -6.71 -22.38
N LEU A 118 -6.86 -6.08 -22.33
CA LEU A 118 -6.77 -4.63 -22.20
C LEU A 118 -7.12 -3.94 -23.53
N PRO A 119 -7.83 -2.80 -23.48
CA PRO A 119 -8.11 -2.03 -24.68
C PRO A 119 -6.81 -1.51 -25.30
N PRO A 120 -6.75 -1.28 -26.63
CA PRO A 120 -5.54 -0.79 -27.30
C PRO A 120 -4.97 0.51 -26.71
N HIS A 121 -5.83 1.36 -26.12
CA HIS A 121 -5.51 2.64 -25.50
C HIS A 121 -5.29 2.56 -23.98
N ASP A 122 -5.20 1.37 -23.38
CA ASP A 122 -4.84 1.24 -21.96
C ASP A 122 -3.49 1.92 -21.69
N PRO A 123 -3.31 2.66 -20.58
CA PRO A 123 -2.05 3.32 -20.25
C PRO A 123 -0.83 2.38 -20.19
N LEU A 124 -1.04 1.07 -19.99
CA LEU A 124 0.01 0.08 -20.15
C LEU A 124 0.69 0.17 -21.53
N PHE A 125 -0.04 0.55 -22.58
CA PHE A 125 0.47 0.62 -23.95
C PHE A 125 0.93 2.02 -24.38
N VAL A 126 1.17 2.94 -23.43
CA VAL A 126 1.79 4.23 -23.78
C VAL A 126 3.13 3.97 -24.50
N ASN A 127 3.32 4.64 -25.62
CA ASN A 127 4.51 4.47 -26.45
C ASN A 127 5.51 5.58 -26.18
N VAL A 128 6.51 5.29 -25.35
CA VAL A 128 7.72 6.11 -25.21
C VAL A 128 8.81 5.45 -26.07
N PRO A 129 9.31 6.11 -27.14
CA PRO A 129 10.28 5.51 -28.04
C PRO A 129 11.51 4.95 -27.31
N GLY A 130 11.78 3.66 -27.51
CA GLY A 130 12.93 2.96 -26.94
C GLY A 130 12.79 2.55 -25.47
N LEU A 131 11.70 2.93 -24.79
CA LEU A 131 11.44 2.53 -23.41
C LEU A 131 10.92 1.10 -23.32
N GLU A 132 10.05 0.70 -24.24
CA GLU A 132 9.38 -0.61 -24.25
C GLU A 132 9.32 -1.24 -25.64
N ASP A 133 9.48 -2.55 -25.72
CA ASP A 133 9.14 -3.33 -26.91
C ASP A 133 7.63 -3.69 -26.85
N SER A 134 6.82 -2.96 -27.62
CA SER A 134 5.37 -3.18 -27.68
C SER A 134 4.97 -4.59 -28.11
N ARG A 135 5.80 -5.26 -28.93
CA ARG A 135 5.53 -6.65 -29.35
C ARG A 135 5.73 -7.57 -28.15
N ARG A 136 6.84 -7.47 -27.43
CA ARG A 136 7.11 -8.28 -26.23
C ARG A 136 6.09 -8.04 -25.12
N LEU A 137 5.72 -6.78 -24.89
CA LEU A 137 4.68 -6.45 -23.93
C LEU A 137 3.35 -7.09 -24.29
N ARG A 138 2.91 -6.98 -25.55
CA ARG A 138 1.60 -7.48 -26.01
C ARG A 138 1.55 -9.00 -26.18
N SER A 139 2.64 -9.66 -26.57
CA SER A 139 2.68 -11.10 -26.83
C SER A 139 3.07 -11.92 -25.59
N ASP A 140 3.95 -11.38 -24.74
CA ASP A 140 4.62 -12.14 -23.69
C ASP A 140 4.37 -11.55 -22.28
N ALA A 141 3.75 -10.37 -22.19
CA ALA A 141 3.60 -9.59 -20.94
C ALA A 141 4.94 -9.26 -20.25
N LEU A 142 5.99 -9.08 -21.05
CA LEU A 142 7.31 -8.71 -20.55
C LEU A 142 7.50 -7.20 -20.57
N ILE A 143 8.10 -6.69 -19.50
CA ILE A 143 8.52 -5.30 -19.32
C ILE A 143 10.00 -5.20 -19.70
N HIS A 144 10.37 -4.19 -20.47
CA HIS A 144 11.76 -3.91 -20.81
C HIS A 144 12.42 -3.13 -19.67
N VAL A 145 13.33 -3.79 -18.96
CA VAL A 145 14.15 -3.15 -17.92
C VAL A 145 15.47 -2.71 -18.55
N LYS A 146 15.73 -1.40 -18.48
CA LYS A 146 16.96 -0.77 -18.98
C LYS A 146 17.57 0.14 -17.92
N THR A 147 18.41 -0.41 -17.06
CA THR A 147 19.17 0.33 -16.04
C THR A 147 20.66 0.24 -16.32
N ALA A 148 21.49 0.88 -15.48
CA ALA A 148 22.95 0.85 -15.62
C ALA A 148 23.47 -0.61 -15.58
N GLY A 149 23.81 -1.15 -16.76
CA GLY A 149 24.33 -2.50 -16.93
C GLY A 149 23.29 -3.61 -17.14
N ILE A 150 22.00 -3.27 -17.19
CA ILE A 150 20.91 -4.25 -17.40
C ILE A 150 20.08 -3.79 -18.60
N ASP A 151 19.93 -4.66 -19.60
CA ASP A 151 19.04 -4.50 -20.75
C ASP A 151 18.36 -5.84 -21.03
N GLU A 152 17.22 -6.08 -20.38
CA GLU A 152 16.53 -7.37 -20.47
C GLU A 152 15.01 -7.26 -20.33
N PHE A 153 14.33 -8.34 -20.69
CA PHE A 153 12.89 -8.47 -20.57
C PHE A 153 12.53 -9.24 -19.31
N ARG A 154 11.75 -8.62 -18.43
CA ARG A 154 11.34 -9.20 -17.15
C ARG A 154 9.84 -9.35 -17.05
N THR A 155 9.40 -10.34 -16.28
CA THR A 155 8.01 -10.42 -15.84
C THR A 155 7.75 -9.41 -14.73
N THR A 156 6.53 -8.90 -14.61
CA THR A 156 6.17 -8.05 -13.47
C THR A 156 6.06 -8.93 -12.21
N PRO A 157 6.85 -8.67 -11.14
CA PRO A 157 6.78 -9.45 -9.92
C PRO A 157 5.43 -9.28 -9.22
N LYS A 158 4.97 -10.34 -8.56
CA LYS A 158 3.70 -10.34 -7.81
C LYS A 158 3.91 -9.70 -6.45
N LEU A 159 2.98 -8.84 -6.04
CA LEU A 159 3.09 -8.13 -4.75
C LEU A 159 2.33 -8.79 -3.59
N ILE A 160 1.51 -9.80 -3.85
CA ILE A 160 0.63 -10.42 -2.83
C ILE A 160 1.37 -11.07 -1.63
N HIS A 161 2.70 -11.22 -1.71
CA HIS A 161 3.51 -11.84 -0.66
C HIS A 161 4.49 -10.88 0.03
N LEU A 162 4.43 -9.58 -0.26
CA LEU A 162 5.36 -8.61 0.32
C LEU A 162 5.34 -8.59 1.86
N GLN A 163 4.18 -8.75 2.49
CA GLN A 163 4.04 -8.86 3.96
C GLN A 163 4.84 -10.02 4.58
N ARG A 164 5.29 -11.00 3.78
CA ARG A 164 6.09 -12.14 4.25
C ARG A 164 7.59 -11.92 4.04
N GLN A 165 7.95 -10.91 3.26
CA GLN A 165 9.33 -10.61 2.85
C GLN A 165 9.83 -9.29 3.44
N CYS A 166 8.90 -8.45 3.92
CA CYS A 166 9.17 -7.11 4.41
C CYS A 166 8.53 -6.89 5.78
N ASP A 167 9.15 -6.04 6.60
CA ASP A 167 8.54 -5.50 7.82
C ASP A 167 7.60 -4.33 7.53
N GLU A 168 6.96 -3.79 8.57
CA GLU A 168 5.95 -2.72 8.46
C GLU A 168 6.53 -1.39 7.94
N GLU A 169 7.83 -1.17 8.11
CA GLU A 169 8.55 -0.02 7.55
C GLU A 169 8.98 -0.24 6.09
N GLY A 170 8.71 -1.42 5.51
CA GLY A 170 9.03 -1.73 4.13
C GLY A 170 10.48 -2.14 3.89
N ARG A 171 11.23 -2.51 4.94
CA ARG A 171 12.54 -3.14 4.81
C ARG A 171 12.34 -4.61 4.50
N CYS A 172 13.00 -5.11 3.47
CA CYS A 172 12.80 -6.45 2.94
C CYS A 172 14.10 -7.22 2.80
N ASP A 173 14.01 -8.56 2.79
CA ASP A 173 15.18 -9.43 2.61
C ASP A 173 15.84 -9.22 1.23
N ALA A 174 15.02 -9.20 0.17
CA ALA A 174 15.42 -8.86 -1.20
C ALA A 174 14.19 -8.63 -2.09
N LEU A 175 14.19 -7.55 -2.86
CA LEU A 175 13.23 -7.21 -3.91
C LEU A 175 13.91 -7.23 -5.29
N GLY A 176 13.07 -7.24 -6.32
CA GLY A 176 13.52 -7.29 -7.71
C GLY A 176 13.78 -8.72 -8.22
N GLN A 177 14.27 -8.81 -9.46
CA GLN A 177 14.64 -10.08 -10.07
C GLN A 177 16.16 -10.15 -10.16
N LEU A 178 16.72 -11.32 -9.82
CA LEU A 178 18.13 -11.73 -10.02
C LEU A 178 19.14 -10.56 -10.17
N GLY A 179 19.70 -10.11 -9.04
CA GLY A 179 20.82 -9.15 -9.02
C GLY A 179 20.47 -7.76 -8.48
N ASP A 180 19.19 -7.38 -8.48
CA ASP A 180 18.76 -6.05 -8.01
C ASP A 180 19.03 -5.84 -6.50
N ARG A 181 18.83 -6.87 -5.66
CA ARG A 181 19.08 -6.89 -4.20
C ARG A 181 18.57 -5.65 -3.46
N VAL A 182 17.46 -5.07 -3.92
CA VAL A 182 16.87 -3.91 -3.27
C VAL A 182 16.21 -4.36 -1.97
N THR A 183 16.60 -3.82 -0.84
CA THR A 183 16.11 -4.24 0.48
C THR A 183 15.09 -3.27 1.08
N ASP A 184 14.56 -2.36 0.27
CA ASP A 184 13.64 -1.30 0.71
C ASP A 184 12.55 -1.05 -0.35
N LEU A 185 11.29 -1.06 0.08
CA LEU A 185 10.14 -0.90 -0.82
C LEU A 185 10.03 0.50 -1.43
N CYS A 186 10.44 1.55 -0.72
CA CYS A 186 10.44 2.91 -1.27
C CYS A 186 11.52 3.05 -2.34
N ALA A 187 12.74 2.55 -2.08
CA ALA A 187 13.82 2.49 -3.08
C ALA A 187 13.40 1.68 -4.32
N PHE A 188 12.77 0.52 -4.12
CA PHE A 188 12.23 -0.28 -5.22
C PHE A 188 11.21 0.49 -6.06
N ALA A 189 10.29 1.21 -5.40
CA ALA A 189 9.31 2.05 -6.09
C ALA A 189 9.98 3.20 -6.86
N MET A 190 10.99 3.85 -6.28
CA MET A 190 11.74 4.94 -6.93
C MET A 190 12.45 4.45 -8.20
N GLU A 191 13.10 3.30 -8.15
CA GLU A 191 13.73 2.68 -9.31
C GLU A 191 12.69 2.32 -10.38
N ALA A 192 11.55 1.74 -10.00
CA ALA A 192 10.48 1.43 -10.94
C ALA A 192 9.92 2.69 -11.62
N ILE A 193 9.76 3.79 -10.88
CA ILE A 193 9.31 5.08 -11.43
C ILE A 193 10.30 5.59 -12.48
N GLY A 194 11.59 5.66 -12.14
CA GLY A 194 12.62 6.15 -13.06
C GLY A 194 12.79 5.27 -14.30
N ASN A 195 12.54 3.97 -14.17
CA ASN A 195 12.68 3.02 -15.28
C ASN A 195 11.48 2.91 -16.18
N HIS A 196 10.26 2.94 -15.64
CA HIS A 196 9.05 2.54 -16.37
C HIS A 196 8.03 3.66 -16.54
N LEU A 197 8.07 4.68 -15.68
CA LEU A 197 7.14 5.81 -15.72
C LEU A 197 7.78 7.05 -16.37
N THR A 198 9.06 6.97 -16.76
CA THR A 198 9.77 8.06 -17.44
C THR A 198 9.14 8.45 -18.80
N LYS A 199 9.10 9.75 -19.10
CA LYS A 199 8.68 10.30 -20.41
C LYS A 199 9.68 10.06 -21.53
N SER A 200 10.93 9.73 -21.21
CA SER A 200 11.95 9.41 -22.22
C SER A 200 13.01 8.46 -21.69
N VAL A 201 13.77 7.83 -22.59
CA VAL A 201 14.91 6.96 -22.22
C VAL A 201 16.08 7.71 -21.57
N LYS A 202 16.03 9.05 -21.49
CA LYS A 202 17.04 9.86 -20.78
C LYS A 202 16.89 9.80 -19.26
N ARG A 203 15.71 9.44 -18.75
CA ARG A 203 15.43 9.23 -17.32
C ARG A 203 15.89 10.37 -16.41
N ARG A 204 15.65 11.62 -16.81
CA ARG A 204 16.03 12.78 -16.01
C ARG A 204 14.95 13.10 -14.99
N GLN A 205 15.24 12.89 -13.71
CA GLN A 205 14.39 13.36 -12.63
C GLN A 205 14.13 14.88 -12.74
N GLY A 206 12.89 15.30 -12.47
CA GLY A 206 12.40 16.67 -12.64
C GLY A 206 11.97 17.04 -14.06
N ALA A 207 12.35 16.25 -15.08
CA ALA A 207 11.95 16.49 -16.47
C ALA A 207 11.11 15.34 -17.05
N ASP A 208 11.58 14.10 -16.86
CA ASP A 208 10.93 12.91 -17.39
C ASP A 208 10.03 12.21 -16.36
N PHE A 209 10.28 12.44 -15.07
CA PHE A 209 9.49 11.97 -13.93
C PHE A 209 9.90 12.75 -12.66
N ARG A 210 9.14 12.66 -11.57
CA ARG A 210 9.54 13.02 -10.20
C ARG A 210 9.52 11.77 -9.31
N LEU A 211 10.36 11.75 -8.29
CA LEU A 211 10.29 10.73 -7.25
C LEU A 211 9.14 11.02 -6.28
N PRO A 212 8.64 10.00 -5.55
CA PRO A 212 7.74 10.21 -4.43
C PRO A 212 8.41 11.06 -3.35
N THR A 213 7.62 11.86 -2.64
CA THR A 213 8.06 12.43 -1.36
C THR A 213 8.19 11.33 -0.30
N GLU A 214 8.81 11.64 0.84
CA GLU A 214 8.88 10.71 1.98
C GLU A 214 7.49 10.25 2.43
N GLU A 215 6.54 11.19 2.52
CA GLU A 215 5.14 10.88 2.86
C GLU A 215 4.46 10.00 1.80
N GLU A 216 4.69 10.26 0.52
CA GLU A 216 4.16 9.41 -0.56
C GLU A 216 4.77 8.00 -0.51
N CYS A 217 6.04 7.86 -0.11
CA CYS A 217 6.66 6.56 0.11
C CYS A 217 6.00 5.78 1.26
N ASP A 218 5.82 6.42 2.41
CA ASP A 218 5.08 5.84 3.54
C ASP A 218 3.69 5.33 3.13
N GLN A 219 2.98 6.12 2.33
CA GLN A 219 1.66 5.78 1.83
C GLN A 219 1.71 4.60 0.86
N LEU A 220 2.66 4.59 -0.08
CA LEU A 220 2.88 3.48 -1.01
C LEU A 220 3.21 2.18 -0.28
N ILE A 221 4.12 2.21 0.69
CA ILE A 221 4.49 1.06 1.52
C ILE A 221 3.26 0.53 2.26
N ALA A 222 2.53 1.41 2.95
CA ALA A 222 1.32 1.04 3.68
C ALA A 222 0.30 0.34 2.76
N TYR A 223 0.11 0.82 1.53
CA TYR A 223 -0.78 0.16 0.59
C TYR A 223 -0.24 -1.19 0.09
N MET A 224 1.04 -1.26 -0.32
CA MET A 224 1.66 -2.49 -0.82
C MET A 224 1.70 -3.61 0.22
N LEU A 225 1.84 -3.25 1.50
CA LEU A 225 1.80 -4.17 2.64
C LEU A 225 0.40 -4.31 3.25
N SER A 226 -0.64 -3.77 2.63
CA SER A 226 -2.00 -3.88 3.16
C SER A 226 -2.67 -5.21 2.79
N ASP A 227 -3.71 -5.56 3.56
CA ASP A 227 -4.62 -6.65 3.23
C ASP A 227 -5.29 -6.51 1.85
N ARG A 228 -5.41 -5.28 1.31
CA ARG A 228 -5.98 -5.06 -0.03
C ARG A 228 -5.13 -5.70 -1.12
N VAL A 229 -3.81 -5.68 -0.92
CA VAL A 229 -2.83 -6.34 -1.80
C VAL A 229 -2.70 -7.80 -1.43
N ALA A 230 -2.40 -8.11 -0.17
CA ALA A 230 -2.10 -9.48 0.28
C ALA A 230 -3.25 -10.48 0.04
N LYS A 231 -4.51 -10.05 0.20
CA LYS A 231 -5.68 -10.93 0.03
C LYS A 231 -6.26 -10.91 -1.39
N GLY A 232 -5.71 -10.08 -2.28
CA GLY A 232 -6.13 -9.95 -3.68
C GLY A 232 -7.54 -9.38 -3.82
N THR A 233 -7.75 -8.08 -3.53
CA THR A 233 -9.03 -7.34 -3.66
C THR A 233 -10.31 -8.14 -3.42
N ARG A 234 -10.32 -9.08 -2.46
CA ARG A 234 -11.51 -9.86 -2.08
C ARG A 234 -12.59 -8.97 -1.52
#